data_AF-A0A2X3EZJ5-F1
#
_entry.id   AF-A0A2X3EZJ5-F1
#
_cell.length_a   1.000
_cell.length_b   1.000
_cell.length_c   1.000
_cell.angle_alpha   90.00
_cell.angle_beta   90.00
_cell.angle_gamma   90.00
#
_symmetry.space_group_name_H-M   'P 1'
#
loop_
_entity.id
_entity.type
_entity.pdbx_description
1 polymer ?
#
loop_
_entity_poly.entity_id
_entity_poly.type
_entity_poly.pdbx_seq_one_letter_code
_entity_poly.pdbx_strand_id
1 'polypeptide(L)'
;MSGDEHHIALAGIFVQIGLLPNTTWLEGAVERNRMGEIIIDAKCETNVKGVFAAGDCTTVPYKQIIIAAGEGAKASLSAFDYLIRTKTA
;
A
#
# COMPACT_ATOMS: atom_id res chain seq x y z
N MET A 1 37.66 -8.86 -3.60
CA MET A 1 36.97 -8.31 -2.42
C MET A 1 37.78 -8.78 -1.23
N SER A 2 38.38 -7.88 -0.44
CA SER A 2 39.40 -8.25 0.55
C SER A 2 38.86 -8.98 1.79
N GLY A 3 37.54 -9.03 2.00
CA GLY A 3 36.92 -9.78 3.11
C GLY A 3 37.18 -9.17 4.49
N ASP A 4 37.80 -7.99 4.54
CA ASP A 4 38.13 -7.30 5.79
C ASP A 4 36.86 -6.74 6.46
N GLU A 5 36.82 -6.84 7.79
CA GLU A 5 35.73 -6.31 8.61
C GLU A 5 36.07 -4.93 9.17
N HIS A 6 35.05 -4.07 9.27
CA HIS A 6 35.19 -2.71 9.78
C HIS A 6 34.09 -2.38 10.80
N HIS A 7 34.43 -1.49 11.73
CA HIS A 7 33.53 -1.04 12.80
C HIS A 7 33.39 0.49 12.76
N ILE A 8 32.19 0.99 13.04
CA ILE A 8 31.86 2.42 13.11
C ILE A 8 31.12 2.70 14.41
N ALA A 9 31.61 3.63 15.22
CA ALA A 9 30.93 4.08 16.43
C ALA A 9 29.84 5.11 16.08
N LEU A 10 28.61 4.87 16.51
CA LEU A 10 27.43 5.69 16.19
C LEU A 10 26.34 5.56 17.26
N ALA A 11 25.39 6.49 17.29
CA ALA A 11 24.25 6.47 18.23
C ALA A 11 22.99 5.79 17.67
N GLY A 12 22.89 5.64 16.34
CA GLY A 12 21.72 5.04 15.70
C GLY A 12 21.91 4.75 14.22
N ILE A 13 21.23 3.71 13.74
CA ILE A 13 21.15 3.32 12.34
C ILE A 13 19.68 3.32 11.94
N PHE A 14 19.36 4.06 10.89
CA PHE A 14 18.02 4.06 10.29
C PHE A 14 18.09 3.31 8.96
N VAL A 15 17.49 2.13 8.92
CA VAL A 15 17.48 1.28 7.73
C VAL A 15 16.42 1.80 6.75
N GLN A 16 16.87 2.25 5.57
CA GLN A 16 16.03 2.75 4.47
C GLN A 16 16.44 2.08 3.14
N ILE A 17 16.46 0.74 3.12
CA ILE A 17 16.79 -0.04 1.91
C ILE A 17 15.67 0.07 0.87
N GLY A 18 14.43 -0.02 1.33
CA GLY A 18 13.24 0.04 0.49
C GLY A 18 12.02 -0.56 1.22
N LEU A 19 10.84 -0.31 0.65
CA LEU A 19 9.59 -0.91 1.09
C LEU A 19 9.16 -1.96 0.08
N LEU A 20 8.79 -3.14 0.56
CA LEU A 20 8.18 -4.20 -0.24
C LEU A 20 6.72 -4.35 0.19
N PRO A 21 5.74 -3.87 -0.61
CA PRO A 21 4.33 -4.06 -0.32
C PRO A 21 3.97 -5.56 -0.27
N ASN A 22 3.12 -5.94 0.69
CA ASN A 22 2.64 -7.32 0.84
C ASN A 22 1.53 -7.66 -0.18
N THR A 23 1.85 -7.55 -1.48
CA THR A 23 0.88 -7.57 -2.59
C THR A 23 1.22 -8.59 -3.67
N THR A 24 2.29 -9.38 -3.53
CA THR A 24 2.70 -10.39 -4.53
C THR A 24 1.58 -11.40 -4.83
N TRP A 25 0.80 -11.77 -3.82
CA TRP A 25 -0.33 -12.69 -3.97
C TRP A 25 -1.49 -12.14 -4.81
N LEU A 26 -1.51 -10.84 -5.10
CA LEU A 26 -2.52 -10.16 -5.93
C LEU A 26 -2.07 -9.95 -7.38
N GLU A 27 -0.92 -10.49 -7.78
CA GLU A 27 -0.40 -10.38 -9.13
C GLU A 27 -1.41 -10.91 -10.17
N GLY A 28 -1.67 -10.10 -11.20
CA GLY A 28 -2.66 -10.40 -12.24
C GLY A 28 -4.13 -10.14 -11.83
N ALA A 29 -4.42 -9.97 -10.54
CA ALA A 29 -5.78 -9.68 -10.06
C ALA A 29 -6.07 -8.18 -9.96
N VAL A 30 -5.14 -7.38 -9.44
CA VAL A 30 -5.25 -5.91 -9.37
C VAL A 30 -4.00 -5.24 -9.92
N GLU A 31 -4.17 -4.04 -10.47
CA GLU A 31 -3.05 -3.25 -11.01
C GLU A 31 -2.16 -2.71 -9.88
N ARG A 32 -0.85 -2.79 -10.13
CA ARG A 32 0.20 -2.34 -9.22
C ARG A 32 1.21 -1.48 -9.97
N ASN A 33 1.82 -0.52 -9.28
CA ASN A 33 2.91 0.25 -9.84
C ASN A 33 4.21 -0.58 -9.88
N ARG A 34 5.28 0.01 -10.43
CA ARG A 34 6.61 -0.63 -10.52
C ARG A 34 7.23 -1.01 -9.16
N MET A 35 6.76 -0.44 -8.06
CA MET A 35 7.21 -0.74 -6.70
C MET A 35 6.35 -1.82 -6.01
N GLY A 36 5.35 -2.37 -6.70
CA GLY A 36 4.43 -3.37 -6.18
C GLY A 36 3.27 -2.80 -5.36
N GLU A 37 3.11 -1.48 -5.30
CA GLU A 37 2.01 -0.85 -4.58
C GLU A 37 0.71 -0.93 -5.40
N ILE A 38 -0.41 -1.24 -4.75
CA ILE A 38 -1.73 -1.27 -5.40
C ILE A 38 -2.09 0.15 -5.84
N ILE A 39 -2.37 0.32 -7.13
CA ILE A 39 -2.77 1.61 -7.68
C ILE A 39 -4.19 1.91 -7.22
N ILE A 40 -4.36 3.08 -6.59
CA ILE A 40 -5.66 3.56 -6.14
C ILE A 40 -5.93 4.98 -6.62
N ASP A 41 -7.20 5.32 -6.78
CA ASP A 41 -7.65 6.70 -6.92
C ASP A 41 -7.90 7.37 -5.55
N ALA A 42 -8.40 8.60 -5.55
CA ALA A 42 -8.68 9.35 -4.32
C ALA A 42 -9.75 8.69 -3.41
N LYS A 43 -10.62 7.85 -4.00
CA LYS A 43 -11.67 7.09 -3.32
C LYS A 43 -11.18 5.71 -2.85
N CYS A 44 -9.90 5.39 -3.03
CA CYS A 44 -9.33 4.08 -2.73
C CYS A 44 -9.84 2.96 -3.67
N GLU A 45 -10.39 3.30 -4.84
CA GLU A 45 -10.79 2.33 -5.85
C GLU A 45 -9.56 1.77 -6.59
N THR A 46 -9.54 0.46 -6.82
CA THR A 46 -8.58 -0.18 -7.72
C THR A 46 -9.12 -0.22 -9.16
N ASN A 47 -8.37 -0.84 -10.09
CA ASN A 47 -8.85 -1.12 -11.44
C ASN A 47 -10.03 -2.12 -11.46
N VAL A 48 -10.25 -2.91 -10.40
CA VAL A 48 -11.34 -3.88 -10.29
C VAL A 48 -12.50 -3.29 -9.50
N LYS A 49 -13.69 -3.23 -10.11
CA LYS A 49 -14.89 -2.71 -9.44
C LYS A 49 -15.28 -3.58 -8.25
N GLY A 50 -15.53 -2.92 -7.12
CA GLY A 50 -15.82 -3.57 -5.84
C GLY A 50 -14.57 -3.96 -5.03
N VAL A 51 -13.36 -3.78 -5.57
CA VAL A 51 -12.10 -4.01 -4.84
C VAL A 51 -11.45 -2.67 -4.51
N PHE A 52 -11.19 -2.47 -3.22
CA PHE A 52 -10.60 -1.27 -2.65
C PHE A 52 -9.32 -1.62 -1.89
N ALA A 53 -8.40 -0.67 -1.76
CA ALA A 53 -7.17 -0.86 -0.99
C ALA A 53 -6.82 0.38 -0.18
N ALA A 54 -6.18 0.21 0.99
CA ALA A 54 -5.84 1.29 1.90
C ALA A 54 -4.52 1.02 2.63
N GLY A 55 -3.86 2.10 3.04
CA GLY A 55 -2.63 2.05 3.84
C GLY A 55 -1.38 1.73 3.01
N ASP A 56 -0.35 1.23 3.69
CA ASP A 56 1.01 1.18 3.14
C ASP A 56 1.17 0.32 1.89
N CYS A 57 0.24 -0.61 1.64
CA CYS A 57 0.23 -1.45 0.44
C CYS A 57 -0.19 -0.72 -0.84
N THR A 58 -0.68 0.52 -0.75
CA THR A 58 -1.17 1.32 -1.88
C THR A 58 -0.18 2.39 -2.30
N THR A 59 -0.51 3.08 -3.39
CA THR A 59 0.23 4.24 -3.90
C THR A 59 0.12 5.50 -3.03
N VAL A 60 -0.40 5.41 -1.80
CA VAL A 60 -0.33 6.53 -0.84
C VAL A 60 1.15 6.88 -0.59
N PRO A 61 1.56 8.15 -0.76
CA PRO A 61 2.98 8.51 -0.86
C PRO A 61 3.76 8.37 0.47
N TYR A 62 3.06 8.35 1.60
CA TYR A 62 3.69 8.34 2.93
C TYR A 62 3.13 7.20 3.77
N LYS A 63 4.02 6.56 4.53
CA LYS A 63 3.76 5.32 5.26
C LYS A 63 3.75 5.63 6.76
N GLN A 64 2.57 5.98 7.28
CA GLN A 64 2.38 6.42 8.66
C GLN A 64 1.02 5.94 9.18
N ILE A 65 0.97 5.68 10.49
CA ILE A 65 -0.22 5.12 11.17
C ILE A 65 -1.47 5.97 10.89
N ILE A 66 -1.38 7.28 11.09
CA ILE A 66 -2.54 8.17 10.95
C ILE A 66 -2.99 8.32 9.49
N ILE A 67 -2.04 8.25 8.55
CA ILE A 67 -2.34 8.29 7.11
C ILE A 67 -3.08 7.02 6.71
N ALA A 68 -2.57 5.86 7.12
CA ALA A 68 -3.22 4.57 6.85
C ALA A 68 -4.61 4.48 7.47
N ALA A 69 -4.81 5.01 8.69
CA ALA A 69 -6.13 5.08 9.32
C ALA A 69 -7.11 5.94 8.51
N GLY A 70 -6.67 7.08 7.99
CA GLY A 70 -7.46 7.93 7.11
C GLY A 70 -7.83 7.24 5.78
N GLU A 71 -6.86 6.58 5.14
CA GLU A 71 -7.10 5.78 3.93
C GLU A 71 -8.09 4.64 4.21
N GLY A 72 -7.98 3.96 5.35
CA GLY A 72 -8.91 2.88 5.74
C GLY A 72 -10.36 3.38 5.90
N ALA A 73 -10.53 4.55 6.49
CA ALA A 73 -11.85 5.19 6.60
C ALA A 73 -12.44 5.52 5.21
N LYS A 74 -11.63 6.09 4.30
CA LYS A 74 -12.05 6.38 2.92
C LYS A 74 -12.45 5.11 2.17
N ALA A 75 -11.63 4.07 2.21
CA ALA A 75 -11.91 2.80 1.52
C ALA A 75 -13.18 2.14 2.04
N SER A 76 -13.43 2.18 3.35
CA SER A 76 -14.67 1.69 3.97
C SER A 76 -15.91 2.41 3.44
N LEU A 77 -15.87 3.75 3.41
CA LEU A 77 -17.00 4.55 2.90
C LEU A 77 -17.23 4.35 1.40
N SER A 78 -16.18 4.24 0.60
CA SER A 78 -16.27 3.95 -0.83
C SER A 78 -16.83 2.55 -1.10
N ALA A 79 -16.42 1.54 -0.33
CA ALA A 79 -16.98 0.20 -0.42
C ALA A 79 -18.48 0.19 -0.07
N PHE A 80 -18.88 0.92 0.97
CA PHE A 80 -20.28 1.08 1.34
C PHE A 80 -21.10 1.77 0.24
N ASP A 81 -20.61 2.87 -0.34
CA ASP A 81 -21.26 3.54 -1.48
C ASP A 81 -21.41 2.59 -2.68
N TYR A 82 -20.38 1.80 -2.98
CA TYR A 82 -20.43 0.77 -4.03
C TYR A 82 -21.53 -0.26 -3.76
N LEU A 83 -21.64 -0.78 -2.53
CA LEU A 83 -22.67 -1.76 -2.16
C LEU A 83 -24.09 -1.20 -2.31
N ILE A 84 -24.34 0.06 -1.93
CA ILE A 84 -25.67 0.66 -2.05
C ILE A 84 -26.05 0.89 -3.52
N ARG A 85 -25.07 1.21 -4.38
CA ARG A 85 -25.30 1.47 -5.81
C ARG A 85 -25.35 0.21 -6.66
N THR A 86 -24.91 -0.91 -6.12
CA THR A 86 -24.86 -2.19 -6.83
C THR A 86 -26.06 -3.04 -6.40
N LYS A 87 -26.98 -3.33 -7.32
CA LYS A 87 -28.04 -4.31 -7.06
C LYS A 87 -27.42 -5.70 -7.10
N THR A 88 -27.52 -6.44 -6.00
CA THR A 88 -27.25 -7.88 -6.00
C THR A 88 -28.31 -8.58 -6.86
N ALA A 89 -27.87 -9.54 -7.67
CA ALA A 89 -28.74 -10.39 -8.48
C ALA A 89 -29.64 -11.28 -7.62
#